data_AF-B3DGC8-F1
#
_entry.id   AF-B3DGC8-F1
#
_cell.length_a   1.000
_cell.length_b   1.000
_cell.length_c   1.000
_cell.angle_alpha   90.00
_cell.angle_beta   90.00
_cell.angle_gamma   90.00
#
_symmetry.space_group_name_H-M   'P 1'
#
loop_
_entity.id
_entity.type
_entity.pdbx_description
1 polymer ?
#
loop_
_entity_poly.entity_id
_entity_poly.type
_entity_poly.pdbx_seq_one_letter_code
_entity_poly.pdbx_strand_id
1 'polypeptide(L)'
;MAAFRDGFRWLCTLFGFIFYLGDIGSDILLSVQYFRRGHVTWAALTLTFVLVASVTVQTFSYAWFKDDNKESQTNVKCIPTCYLIGIHLLQIGICSRYLRFLKRKFKALCSNQTREEKDYDSGLAADLSMLRMFETFLESVPQLTLQTYIILEHNHRSNLQYISMAMSFVTIAWSTVDYRRCLRSSLRDTNEMPSGSPTAIYLFYKIFTITPRILSLTLFLILSYFTIPAIALVWLVGTTWAFVEKTNFCTSRVLEWIYRAVVGVILIFTFFNIRGQNTKVPMTVYYIFSVTENLSAPILLALLKPESEGTDYFLPIILFILFSNSIGLIFLAVYYSRLHHHVHPPVPPSERIADEVDGGPQVKNVQKMTRFNHFLQI
;
A
#
# COMPACT_ATOMS: atom_id res chain seq x y z
N MET A 1 12.76 7.46 26.69
CA MET A 1 11.61 7.19 25.79
C MET A 1 11.91 7.46 24.32
N ALA A 2 12.50 8.61 23.93
CA ALA A 2 12.77 8.91 22.51
C ALA A 2 13.69 7.89 21.81
N ALA A 3 14.86 7.55 22.41
CA ALA A 3 15.80 6.58 21.82
C ALA A 3 15.19 5.19 21.60
N PHE A 4 14.32 4.74 22.52
CA PHE A 4 13.60 3.47 22.36
C PHE A 4 12.63 3.51 21.17
N ARG A 5 11.89 4.61 21.00
CA ARG A 5 10.98 4.80 19.87
C ARG A 5 11.73 4.83 18.54
N ASP A 6 12.86 5.53 18.48
CA ASP A 6 13.67 5.63 17.27
C ASP A 6 14.30 4.27 16.91
N GLY A 7 14.79 3.52 17.91
CA GLY A 7 15.30 2.16 17.72
C GLY A 7 14.22 1.18 17.25
N PHE A 8 13.02 1.28 17.81
CA PHE A 8 11.87 0.50 17.35
C PHE A 8 11.51 0.81 15.88
N ARG A 9 11.50 2.09 15.47
CA ARG A 9 11.25 2.48 14.07
C ARG A 9 12.32 1.92 13.12
N TRP A 10 13.58 1.93 13.54
CA TRP A 10 14.67 1.34 12.75
C TRP A 10 14.46 -0.17 12.56
N LEU A 11 14.15 -0.90 13.64
CA LEU A 11 13.84 -2.32 13.57
C LEU A 11 12.62 -2.61 12.69
N CYS A 12 11.54 -1.84 12.81
CA CYS A 12 10.36 -1.99 11.96
C CYS A 12 10.71 -1.81 10.47
N THR A 13 11.52 -0.80 10.16
CA THR A 13 11.96 -0.56 8.77
C THR A 13 12.79 -1.74 8.25
N LEU A 14 13.67 -2.28 9.09
CA LEU A 14 14.50 -3.45 8.75
C LEU A 14 13.63 -4.69 8.49
N PHE A 15 12.67 -4.99 9.36
CA PHE A 15 11.75 -6.11 9.16
C PHE A 15 10.89 -5.94 7.91
N GLY A 16 10.36 -4.73 7.66
CA GLY A 16 9.63 -4.44 6.42
C GLY A 16 10.48 -4.66 5.16
N PHE A 17 11.78 -4.33 5.23
CA PHE A 17 12.72 -4.63 4.14
C PHE A 17 13.04 -6.12 4.00
N ILE A 18 13.06 -6.89 5.07
CA ILE A 18 13.26 -8.35 4.99
C ILE A 18 12.02 -9.01 4.38
N PHE A 19 10.81 -8.64 4.82
CA PHE A 19 9.56 -9.16 4.27
C PHE A 19 9.44 -8.88 2.78
N TYR A 20 9.88 -7.71 2.32
CA TYR A 20 10.01 -7.40 0.90
C TYR A 20 10.75 -8.44 0.08
N LEU A 21 11.99 -8.70 0.49
CA LEU A 21 12.91 -9.52 -0.28
C LEU A 21 12.44 -10.97 -0.22
N GLY A 22 11.86 -11.35 0.92
CA GLY A 22 11.22 -12.65 1.08
C GLY A 22 10.01 -12.84 0.18
N ASP A 23 9.12 -11.84 0.04
CA ASP A 23 7.93 -11.90 -0.82
C ASP A 23 8.33 -12.08 -2.29
N ILE A 24 9.09 -11.13 -2.85
CA ILE A 24 9.62 -11.20 -4.23
C ILE A 24 10.38 -12.51 -4.45
N GLY A 25 11.27 -12.87 -3.53
CA GLY A 25 12.07 -14.08 -3.65
C GLY A 25 11.22 -15.35 -3.68
N SER A 26 10.19 -15.42 -2.84
CA SER A 26 9.26 -16.54 -2.80
C SER A 26 8.41 -16.64 -4.07
N ASP A 27 7.97 -15.50 -4.62
CA ASP A 27 7.16 -15.45 -5.85
C ASP A 27 7.95 -15.81 -7.10
N ILE A 28 9.19 -15.34 -7.21
CA ILE A 28 10.10 -15.75 -8.30
C ILE A 28 10.36 -17.25 -8.23
N LEU A 29 10.67 -17.78 -7.05
CA LEU A 29 10.93 -19.21 -6.87
C LEU A 29 9.68 -20.04 -7.20
N LEU A 30 8.50 -19.55 -6.81
CA LEU A 30 7.22 -20.19 -7.11
C LEU A 30 6.93 -20.19 -8.62
N SER A 31 7.20 -19.09 -9.32
CA SER A 31 7.07 -19.03 -10.77
C SER A 31 8.01 -20.03 -11.47
N VAL A 32 9.27 -20.14 -11.03
CA VAL A 32 10.20 -21.14 -11.56
C VAL A 32 9.68 -22.57 -11.33
N GLN A 33 9.07 -22.83 -10.17
CA GLN A 33 8.43 -24.11 -9.90
C GLN A 33 7.25 -24.38 -10.85
N TYR A 34 6.37 -23.41 -11.06
CA TYR A 34 5.26 -23.53 -12.01
C TYR A 34 5.76 -23.81 -13.43
N PHE A 35 6.79 -23.09 -13.89
CA PHE A 35 7.38 -23.28 -15.20
C PHE A 35 7.97 -24.69 -15.36
N ARG A 36 8.73 -25.17 -14.36
CA ARG A 36 9.31 -26.51 -14.36
C ARG A 36 8.27 -27.63 -14.33
N ARG A 37 7.08 -27.38 -13.77
CA ARG A 37 5.95 -28.32 -13.75
C ARG A 37 5.04 -28.22 -14.98
N GLY A 38 5.37 -27.37 -15.95
CA GLY A 38 4.58 -27.19 -17.18
C GLY A 38 3.38 -26.23 -17.04
N HIS A 39 3.18 -25.60 -15.88
CA HIS A 39 2.13 -24.62 -15.65
C HIS A 39 2.56 -23.22 -16.11
N VAL A 40 2.78 -23.07 -17.43
CA VAL A 40 3.34 -21.85 -18.04
C VAL A 40 2.47 -20.62 -17.76
N THR A 41 1.14 -20.75 -17.81
CA THR A 41 0.21 -19.64 -17.54
C THR A 41 0.35 -19.11 -16.12
N TRP A 42 0.45 -19.98 -15.12
CA TRP A 42 0.60 -19.58 -13.70
C TRP A 42 1.96 -18.91 -13.44
N ALA A 43 3.01 -19.45 -14.07
CA ALA A 43 4.34 -18.86 -14.04
C ALA A 43 4.35 -17.45 -14.65
N ALA A 44 3.73 -17.30 -15.82
CA ALA A 44 3.65 -16.02 -16.55
C ALA A 44 2.85 -14.97 -15.79
N LEU A 45 1.69 -15.32 -15.22
CA LEU A 45 0.89 -14.41 -14.41
C LEU A 45 1.64 -13.96 -13.16
N THR A 46 2.27 -14.90 -12.43
CA THR A 46 3.09 -14.59 -11.25
C THR A 46 4.20 -13.58 -11.60
N LEU A 47 4.97 -13.86 -12.66
CA LEU A 47 6.03 -12.94 -13.09
C LEU A 47 5.50 -11.60 -13.57
N THR A 48 4.33 -11.57 -14.18
CA THR A 48 3.72 -10.32 -14.64
C THR A 48 3.43 -9.40 -13.45
N PHE A 49 2.86 -9.92 -12.36
CA PHE A 49 2.62 -9.12 -11.16
C PHE A 49 3.92 -8.58 -10.55
N VAL A 50 4.94 -9.44 -10.39
CA VAL A 50 6.27 -9.05 -9.91
C VAL A 50 6.88 -7.95 -10.79
N LEU A 51 6.85 -8.13 -12.12
CA LEU A 51 7.44 -7.17 -13.06
C LEU A 51 6.70 -5.83 -13.08
N VAL A 52 5.36 -5.84 -13.10
CA VAL A 52 4.54 -4.62 -13.10
C VAL A 52 4.76 -3.81 -11.83
N ALA A 53 4.73 -4.46 -10.67
CA ALA A 53 4.99 -3.82 -9.39
C ALA A 53 6.41 -3.26 -9.32
N SER A 54 7.40 -4.07 -9.70
CA SER A 54 8.81 -3.71 -9.75
C SER A 54 9.07 -2.48 -10.62
N VAL A 55 8.61 -2.49 -11.88
CA VAL A 55 8.78 -1.35 -12.81
C VAL A 55 8.11 -0.08 -12.27
N THR A 56 6.90 -0.22 -11.72
CA THR A 56 6.17 0.91 -11.12
C THR A 56 6.94 1.51 -9.96
N VAL A 57 7.36 0.68 -9.00
CA VAL A 57 8.13 1.11 -7.82
C VAL A 57 9.45 1.74 -8.22
N GLN A 58 10.19 1.19 -9.18
CA GLN A 58 11.43 1.82 -9.64
C GLN A 58 11.20 3.16 -10.31
N THR A 59 10.10 3.31 -11.07
CA THR A 59 9.77 4.56 -11.75
C THR A 59 9.52 5.68 -10.74
N PHE A 60 8.67 5.43 -9.73
CA PHE A 60 8.46 6.37 -8.63
C PHE A 60 9.74 6.60 -7.84
N SER A 61 10.47 5.52 -7.55
CA SER A 61 11.69 5.61 -6.77
C SER A 61 12.77 6.47 -7.43
N TYR A 62 12.92 6.36 -8.75
CA TYR A 62 13.82 7.18 -9.53
C TYR A 62 13.41 8.66 -9.52
N ALA A 63 12.14 8.93 -9.80
CA ALA A 63 11.61 10.30 -9.84
C ALA A 63 11.80 11.01 -8.49
N TRP A 64 11.51 10.30 -7.41
CA TRP A 64 11.66 10.83 -6.06
C TRP A 64 13.13 11.03 -5.68
N PHE A 65 14.06 10.17 -6.11
CA PHE A 65 15.49 10.42 -5.87
C PHE A 65 15.96 11.68 -6.60
N LYS A 66 15.46 11.91 -7.82
CA LYS A 66 15.77 13.12 -8.60
C LYS A 66 15.24 14.37 -7.90
N ASP A 67 14.05 14.31 -7.34
CA ASP A 67 13.46 15.43 -6.60
C ASP A 67 14.19 15.65 -5.25
N ASP A 68 14.57 14.59 -4.53
CA ASP A 68 15.40 14.69 -3.31
C ASP A 68 16.75 15.37 -3.60
N ASN A 69 17.37 15.04 -4.73
CA ASN A 69 18.63 15.67 -5.17
C ASN A 69 18.46 17.17 -5.41
N LYS A 70 17.33 17.61 -6.01
CA LYS A 70 17.05 19.04 -6.26
C LYS A 70 16.85 19.83 -4.96
N GLU A 71 16.14 19.26 -4.00
CA GLU A 71 15.91 19.90 -2.70
C GLU A 71 17.17 19.96 -1.83
N SER A 72 18.10 19.02 -2.02
CA SER A 72 19.29 18.87 -1.18
C SER A 72 20.45 19.83 -1.48
N GLN A 73 20.24 20.85 -2.32
CA GLN A 73 21.25 21.84 -2.73
C GLN A 73 21.96 22.55 -1.56
N THR A 74 21.49 22.41 -0.32
CA THR A 74 22.07 23.08 0.83
C THR A 74 23.07 22.27 1.67
N ASN A 75 23.25 20.93 1.58
CA ASN A 75 24.33 20.22 2.31
C ASN A 75 24.48 18.69 2.09
N VAL A 76 23.76 18.05 1.16
CA VAL A 76 23.85 16.59 0.94
C VAL A 76 24.48 16.28 -0.42
N LYS A 77 25.42 15.32 -0.46
CA LYS A 77 26.03 14.86 -1.71
C LYS A 77 24.95 14.40 -2.69
N CYS A 78 24.83 15.13 -3.81
CA CYS A 78 23.95 14.78 -4.90
C CYS A 78 24.41 13.46 -5.54
N ILE A 79 23.47 12.54 -5.78
CA ILE A 79 23.78 11.28 -6.47
C ILE A 79 23.74 11.55 -7.98
N PRO A 80 24.80 11.22 -8.75
CA PRO A 80 24.84 11.51 -10.18
C PRO A 80 23.72 10.80 -10.94
N THR A 81 23.10 11.49 -11.92
CA THR A 81 21.92 10.99 -12.63
C THR A 81 22.19 9.67 -13.36
N CYS A 82 23.35 9.50 -14.00
CA CYS A 82 23.71 8.24 -14.65
C CYS A 82 23.75 7.06 -13.67
N TYR A 83 24.25 7.29 -12.45
CA TYR A 83 24.23 6.28 -11.39
C TYR A 83 22.80 5.95 -10.97
N LEU A 84 21.94 6.96 -10.79
CA LEU A 84 20.52 6.75 -10.47
C LEU A 84 19.82 5.93 -11.57
N ILE A 85 20.04 6.25 -12.84
CA ILE A 85 19.48 5.48 -13.96
C ILE A 85 19.99 4.03 -13.89
N GLY A 86 21.30 3.83 -13.71
CA GLY A 86 21.90 2.50 -13.61
C GLY A 86 21.31 1.64 -12.50
N ILE A 87 21.19 2.16 -11.27
CA ILE A 87 20.63 1.40 -10.14
C ILE A 87 19.15 1.05 -10.34
N HIS A 88 18.37 1.90 -11.02
CA HIS A 88 16.96 1.64 -11.27
C HIS A 88 16.75 0.64 -12.41
N LEU A 89 17.56 0.72 -13.47
CA LEU A 89 17.56 -0.27 -14.55
C LEU A 89 18.00 -1.66 -14.06
N LEU A 90 18.97 -1.71 -13.15
CA LEU A 90 19.43 -2.96 -12.51
C LEU A 90 18.50 -3.47 -11.41
N GLN A 91 17.36 -2.81 -11.17
CA GLN A 91 16.39 -3.16 -10.12
C GLN A 91 16.91 -3.02 -8.66
N ILE A 92 18.05 -2.36 -8.44
CA ILE A 92 18.67 -2.14 -7.13
C ILE A 92 18.20 -0.82 -6.48
N GLY A 93 17.49 0.03 -7.23
CA GLY A 93 17.08 1.37 -6.79
C GLY A 93 16.32 1.40 -5.46
N ILE A 94 15.28 0.60 -5.30
CA ILE A 94 14.54 0.45 -4.04
C ILE A 94 15.41 -0.05 -2.87
N CYS A 95 16.27 -1.05 -3.09
CA CYS A 95 17.22 -1.53 -2.10
C CYS A 95 18.17 -0.41 -1.66
N SER A 96 18.64 0.41 -2.62
CA SER A 96 19.49 1.56 -2.32
C SER A 96 18.77 2.60 -1.44
N ARG A 97 17.46 2.80 -1.60
CA ARG A 97 16.65 3.66 -0.73
C ARG A 97 16.56 3.14 0.69
N TYR A 98 16.22 1.86 0.83
CA TYR A 98 16.14 1.21 2.14
C TYR A 98 17.49 1.28 2.87
N LEU A 99 18.59 0.92 2.21
CA LEU A 99 19.92 0.95 2.80
C LEU A 99 20.35 2.38 3.17
N ARG A 100 20.08 3.38 2.31
CA ARG A 100 20.37 4.79 2.61
C ARG A 100 19.58 5.27 3.83
N PHE A 101 18.30 4.95 3.91
CA PHE A 101 17.46 5.32 5.04
C PHE A 101 17.86 4.61 6.34
N LEU A 102 18.08 3.29 6.30
CA LEU A 102 18.54 2.50 7.44
C LEU A 102 19.88 3.00 7.98
N LYS A 103 20.85 3.32 7.10
CA LYS A 103 22.14 3.89 7.50
C LYS A 103 21.98 5.26 8.16
N ARG A 104 21.13 6.11 7.59
CA ARG A 104 20.85 7.45 8.13
C ARG A 104 20.17 7.37 9.50
N LYS A 105 19.15 6.52 9.63
CA LYS A 105 18.47 6.26 10.91
C LYS A 105 19.39 5.61 11.93
N PHE A 106 20.29 4.72 11.54
CA PHE A 106 21.28 4.16 12.45
C PHE A 106 22.23 5.24 12.97
N LYS A 107 22.74 6.12 12.09
CA LYS A 107 23.56 7.28 12.51
C LYS A 107 22.81 8.20 13.47
N ALA A 108 21.54 8.45 13.21
CA ALA A 108 20.65 9.22 14.06
C ALA A 108 20.43 8.62 15.47
N LEU A 109 20.53 7.30 15.63
CA LEU A 109 20.50 6.68 16.95
C LEU A 109 21.77 6.97 17.75
N CYS A 110 22.90 7.18 17.06
CA CYS A 110 24.19 7.47 17.67
C CYS A 110 24.46 8.98 17.87
N SER A 111 23.66 9.86 17.27
CA SER A 111 23.87 11.32 17.31
C SER A 111 22.57 12.08 17.55
N ASN A 112 22.62 13.15 18.34
CA ASN A 112 21.47 14.03 18.52
C ASN A 112 21.05 14.68 17.18
N GLN A 113 19.83 14.38 16.73
CA GLN A 113 19.27 14.96 15.50
C GLN A 113 18.60 16.30 15.74
N THR A 114 18.74 17.21 14.77
CA THR A 114 17.96 18.44 14.72
C THR A 114 16.49 18.14 14.39
N ARG A 115 15.59 19.08 14.67
CA ARG A 115 14.17 18.96 14.30
C ARG A 115 13.99 18.79 12.79
N GLU A 116 14.76 19.53 11.99
CA GLU A 116 14.73 19.46 10.52
C GLU A 116 15.19 18.10 9.97
N GLU A 117 16.16 17.47 10.63
CA GLU A 117 16.61 16.12 10.27
C GLU A 117 15.54 15.08 10.57
N LYS A 118 14.84 15.21 11.71
CA LYS A 118 13.72 14.33 12.07
C LYS A 118 12.55 14.47 11.09
N ASP A 119 12.18 15.70 10.74
CA ASP A 119 11.11 15.97 9.76
C ASP A 119 11.46 15.36 8.39
N TYR A 120 12.71 15.55 7.93
CA TYR A 120 13.19 14.95 6.68
C TYR A 120 13.17 13.41 6.73
N ASP A 121 13.61 12.82 7.84
CA ASP A 121 13.59 11.37 8.00
C ASP A 121 12.17 10.80 7.99
N SER A 122 11.21 11.50 8.60
CA SER A 122 9.80 11.09 8.58
C SER A 122 9.22 11.18 7.17
N GLY A 123 9.59 12.19 6.38
CA GLY A 123 9.26 12.26 4.96
C GLY A 123 9.82 11.07 4.17
N LEU A 124 11.10 10.73 4.37
CA LEU A 124 11.73 9.59 3.70
C LEU A 124 11.13 8.24 4.12
N ALA A 125 10.74 8.10 5.40
CA ALA A 125 10.03 6.93 5.90
C ALA A 125 8.66 6.77 5.23
N ALA A 126 7.92 7.87 5.09
CA ALA A 126 6.62 7.90 4.43
C ALA A 126 6.75 7.56 2.93
N ASP A 127 7.76 8.08 2.23
CA ASP A 127 8.06 7.72 0.84
C ASP A 127 8.31 6.20 0.71
N LEU A 128 9.18 5.64 1.55
CA LEU A 128 9.46 4.20 1.53
C LEU A 128 8.21 3.36 1.79
N SER A 129 7.41 3.74 2.78
CA SER A 129 6.16 3.04 3.11
C SER A 129 5.10 3.16 2.01
N MET A 130 5.13 4.22 1.22
CA MET A 130 4.24 4.41 0.07
C MET A 130 4.66 3.55 -1.12
N LEU A 131 5.96 3.48 -1.44
CA LEU A 131 6.46 2.53 -2.46
C LEU A 131 6.13 1.09 -2.10
N ARG A 132 6.28 0.75 -0.82
CA ARG A 132 5.88 -0.53 -0.26
C ARG A 132 4.39 -0.81 -0.47
N MET A 133 3.55 0.19 -0.21
CA MET A 133 2.11 0.08 -0.44
C MET A 133 1.79 -0.21 -1.92
N PHE A 134 2.45 0.48 -2.86
CA PHE A 134 2.26 0.23 -4.29
C PHE A 134 2.61 -1.19 -4.67
N GLU A 135 3.79 -1.65 -4.27
CA GLU A 135 4.24 -3.02 -4.48
C GLU A 135 3.23 -4.03 -3.95
N THR A 136 2.83 -3.91 -2.67
CA THR A 136 1.88 -4.84 -2.04
C THR A 136 0.59 -5.01 -2.85
N PHE A 137 0.02 -3.92 -3.36
CA PHE A 137 -1.26 -3.97 -4.07
C PHE A 137 -1.14 -4.28 -5.57
N LEU A 138 0.06 -4.12 -6.15
CA LEU A 138 0.36 -4.50 -7.54
C LEU A 138 0.89 -5.94 -7.67
N GLU A 139 1.53 -6.46 -6.62
CA GLU A 139 2.16 -7.78 -6.56
C GLU A 139 1.48 -8.67 -5.51
N SER A 140 1.77 -8.47 -4.22
CA SER A 140 1.42 -9.42 -3.14
C SER A 140 -0.08 -9.75 -3.08
N VAL A 141 -0.97 -8.76 -3.27
CA VAL A 141 -2.43 -8.98 -3.22
C VAL A 141 -2.93 -9.76 -4.45
N PRO A 142 -2.72 -9.31 -5.71
CA PRO A 142 -3.06 -10.10 -6.89
C PRO A 142 -2.44 -11.50 -6.89
N GLN A 143 -1.22 -11.62 -6.40
CA GLN A 143 -0.48 -12.87 -6.29
C GLN A 143 -1.12 -13.81 -5.26
N LEU A 144 -1.51 -13.31 -4.09
CA LEU A 144 -2.28 -14.08 -3.11
C LEU A 144 -3.66 -14.49 -3.65
N THR A 145 -4.35 -13.62 -4.41
CA THR A 145 -5.59 -13.96 -5.12
C THR A 145 -5.36 -15.10 -6.12
N LEU A 146 -4.32 -15.00 -6.95
CA LEU A 146 -3.97 -16.04 -7.93
C LEU A 146 -3.64 -17.37 -7.28
N GLN A 147 -2.84 -17.37 -6.22
CA GLN A 147 -2.46 -18.60 -5.52
C GLN A 147 -3.65 -19.26 -4.82
N THR A 148 -4.56 -18.45 -4.25
CA THR A 148 -5.81 -18.95 -3.69
C THR A 148 -6.68 -19.58 -4.78
N TYR A 149 -6.81 -18.93 -5.95
CA TYR A 149 -7.52 -19.49 -7.11
C TYR A 149 -6.94 -20.83 -7.57
N ILE A 150 -5.62 -20.94 -7.69
CA ILE A 150 -4.95 -22.18 -8.10
C ILE A 150 -5.23 -23.33 -7.11
N ILE A 151 -5.17 -23.06 -5.80
CA ILE A 151 -5.45 -24.07 -4.78
C ILE A 151 -6.91 -24.52 -4.82
N LEU A 152 -7.85 -23.58 -4.92
CA LEU A 152 -9.28 -23.89 -4.85
C LEU A 152 -9.80 -24.57 -6.13
N GLU A 153 -9.44 -24.07 -7.31
CA GLU A 153 -9.97 -24.59 -8.59
C GLU A 153 -9.18 -25.80 -9.11
N HIS A 154 -7.85 -25.83 -8.94
CA HIS A 154 -6.99 -26.86 -9.54
C HIS A 154 -6.43 -27.86 -8.53
N ASN A 155 -6.72 -27.68 -7.23
CA ASN A 155 -6.21 -28.50 -6.12
C ASN A 155 -4.68 -28.70 -6.14
N HIS A 156 -3.94 -27.80 -6.78
CA HIS A 156 -2.49 -27.84 -6.81
C HIS A 156 -1.97 -27.29 -5.49
N ARG A 157 -1.26 -28.13 -4.73
CA ARG A 157 -0.69 -27.78 -3.43
C ARG A 157 0.82 -28.02 -3.45
N SER A 158 1.60 -26.99 -3.17
CA SER A 158 3.04 -27.12 -2.94
C SER A 158 3.44 -26.38 -1.67
N ASN A 159 4.46 -26.90 -0.96
CA ASN A 159 4.97 -26.23 0.25
C ASN A 159 5.44 -24.80 -0.05
N LEU A 160 6.04 -24.60 -1.22
CA LEU A 160 6.51 -23.29 -1.65
C LEU A 160 5.36 -22.30 -1.87
N GLN A 161 4.24 -22.77 -2.43
CA GLN A 161 3.04 -21.96 -2.58
C GLN A 161 2.50 -21.51 -1.23
N TYR A 162 2.39 -22.40 -0.23
CA TYR A 162 1.97 -22.00 1.12
C TYR A 162 2.93 -20.99 1.78
N ILE A 163 4.25 -21.16 1.58
CA ILE A 163 5.25 -20.20 2.07
C ILE A 163 5.06 -18.84 1.41
N SER A 164 4.90 -18.80 0.09
CA SER A 164 4.67 -17.57 -0.67
C SER A 164 3.37 -16.89 -0.23
N MET A 165 2.24 -17.61 -0.14
CA MET A 165 0.99 -17.06 0.39
C MET A 165 1.15 -16.46 1.79
N ALA A 166 1.87 -17.13 2.69
CA ALA A 166 2.12 -16.64 4.04
C ALA A 166 2.98 -15.36 4.03
N MET A 167 4.02 -15.32 3.20
CA MET A 167 4.86 -14.12 3.01
C MET A 167 4.04 -12.95 2.47
N SER A 168 3.25 -13.17 1.41
CA SER A 168 2.39 -12.13 0.84
C SER A 168 1.38 -11.61 1.86
N PHE A 169 0.76 -12.49 2.65
CA PHE A 169 -0.16 -12.08 3.71
C PHE A 169 0.52 -11.23 4.79
N VAL A 170 1.72 -11.63 5.25
CA VAL A 170 2.52 -10.86 6.21
C VAL A 170 2.93 -9.51 5.61
N THR A 171 3.33 -9.47 4.35
CA THR A 171 3.67 -8.24 3.62
C THR A 171 2.48 -7.29 3.55
N ILE A 172 1.28 -7.77 3.23
CA ILE A 172 0.04 -6.98 3.21
C ILE A 172 -0.28 -6.39 4.59
N ALA A 173 -0.22 -7.23 5.63
CA ALA A 173 -0.44 -6.82 7.01
C ALA A 173 0.57 -5.74 7.45
N TRP A 174 1.85 -5.94 7.12
CA TRP A 174 2.91 -5.03 7.51
C TRP A 174 2.84 -3.70 6.76
N SER A 175 2.73 -3.73 5.42
CA SER A 175 2.75 -2.53 4.57
C SER A 175 1.59 -1.59 4.85
N THR A 176 0.39 -2.13 5.08
CA THR A 176 -0.80 -1.33 5.37
C THR A 176 -0.67 -0.55 6.67
N VAL A 177 -0.14 -1.18 7.72
CA VAL A 177 0.13 -0.55 9.01
C VAL A 177 1.29 0.42 8.94
N ASP A 178 2.39 0.01 8.30
CA ASP A 178 3.61 0.82 8.19
C ASP A 178 3.33 2.13 7.46
N TYR A 179 2.63 2.06 6.33
CA TYR A 179 2.18 3.26 5.61
C TYR A 179 1.35 4.18 6.49
N ARG A 180 0.34 3.65 7.20
CA ARG A 180 -0.50 4.50 8.04
C ARG A 180 0.31 5.19 9.13
N ARG A 181 1.27 4.49 9.73
CA ARG A 181 2.18 5.03 10.75
C ARG A 181 3.12 6.09 10.18
N CYS A 182 3.80 5.78 9.08
CA CYS A 182 4.78 6.67 8.45
C CYS A 182 4.11 7.92 7.85
N LEU A 183 2.97 7.76 7.17
CA LEU A 183 2.16 8.88 6.68
C LEU A 183 1.83 9.86 7.82
N ARG A 184 1.35 9.32 8.95
CA ARG A 184 1.03 10.14 10.12
C ARG A 184 2.27 10.78 10.75
N SER A 185 3.40 10.06 10.80
CA SER A 185 4.68 10.61 11.29
C SER A 185 5.19 11.75 10.40
N SER A 186 4.84 11.75 9.11
CA SER A 186 5.24 12.80 8.16
C SER A 186 4.38 14.07 8.23
N LEU A 187 3.18 13.98 8.79
CA LEU A 187 2.28 15.09 9.01
C LEU A 187 2.73 15.95 10.19
N ARG A 188 3.12 17.20 9.91
CA ARG A 188 3.36 18.21 10.96
C ARG A 188 2.08 18.36 11.82
N ASP A 189 2.29 18.48 13.12
CA ASP A 189 1.26 18.65 14.17
C ASP A 189 0.39 17.43 14.49
N THR A 190 0.72 16.24 13.96
CA THR A 190 0.12 15.00 14.45
C THR A 190 1.14 14.10 15.14
N ASN A 191 0.85 13.70 16.38
CA ASN A 191 1.64 12.68 17.07
C ASN A 191 1.60 11.39 16.27
N GLU A 192 2.75 10.73 16.08
CA GLU A 192 2.83 9.39 15.49
C GLU A 192 1.75 8.49 16.08
N MET A 193 1.19 7.61 15.25
CA MET A 193 0.24 6.62 15.74
C MET A 193 0.92 5.79 16.84
N PRO A 194 0.43 5.81 18.09
CA PRO A 194 1.12 5.15 19.17
C PRO A 194 1.18 3.64 18.90
N SER A 195 2.35 3.05 19.16
CA SER A 195 2.51 1.61 19.21
C SER A 195 1.60 1.06 20.31
N GLY A 196 0.79 0.06 20.00
CA GLY A 196 -0.17 -0.53 20.94
C GLY A 196 -1.54 -0.75 20.32
N SER A 197 -2.59 -0.58 21.12
CA SER A 197 -3.97 -0.90 20.74
C SER A 197 -4.47 -0.22 19.47
N PRO A 198 -4.15 1.06 19.15
CA PRO A 198 -4.67 1.66 17.92
C PRO A 198 -4.09 0.99 16.69
N THR A 199 -2.80 0.60 16.73
CA THR A 199 -2.17 -0.09 15.62
C THR A 199 -2.79 -1.47 15.43
N ALA A 200 -2.99 -2.21 16.52
CA ALA A 200 -3.61 -3.53 16.47
C ALA A 200 -5.03 -3.44 15.89
N ILE A 201 -5.84 -2.48 16.34
CA ILE A 201 -7.19 -2.25 15.82
C ILE A 201 -7.17 -1.93 14.33
N TYR A 202 -6.27 -1.06 13.87
CA TYR A 202 -6.13 -0.74 12.45
C TYR A 202 -5.69 -1.95 11.61
N LEU A 203 -4.74 -2.73 12.13
CA LEU A 203 -4.27 -3.96 11.51
C LEU A 203 -5.42 -4.97 11.33
N PHE A 204 -6.16 -5.24 12.40
CA PHE A 204 -7.30 -6.15 12.35
C PHE A 204 -8.38 -5.64 11.39
N TYR A 205 -8.71 -4.35 11.43
CA TYR A 205 -9.60 -3.72 10.45
C TYR A 205 -9.16 -4.01 9.00
N LYS A 206 -7.88 -3.80 8.68
CA LYS A 206 -7.38 -4.03 7.31
C LYS A 206 -7.34 -5.51 6.95
N ILE A 207 -6.86 -6.39 7.83
CA ILE A 207 -6.86 -7.85 7.59
C ILE A 207 -8.29 -8.35 7.33
N PHE A 208 -9.24 -8.02 8.21
CA PHE A 208 -10.61 -8.51 8.13
C PHE A 208 -11.45 -7.85 7.01
N THR A 209 -10.93 -6.82 6.34
CA THR A 209 -11.57 -6.24 5.13
C THR A 209 -10.89 -6.67 3.83
N ILE A 210 -9.56 -6.83 3.81
CA ILE A 210 -8.81 -7.26 2.62
C ILE A 210 -8.96 -8.77 2.39
N THR A 211 -8.91 -9.61 3.43
CA THR A 211 -9.00 -11.06 3.28
C THR A 211 -10.32 -11.53 2.65
N PRO A 212 -11.52 -11.10 3.11
CA PRO A 212 -12.76 -11.50 2.45
C PRO A 212 -12.87 -10.94 1.04
N ARG A 213 -12.21 -9.80 0.75
CA ARG A 213 -12.13 -9.24 -0.59
C ARG A 213 -11.31 -10.13 -1.54
N ILE A 214 -10.15 -10.60 -1.10
CA ILE A 214 -9.31 -11.57 -1.84
C ILE A 214 -10.09 -12.86 -2.12
N LEU A 215 -10.79 -13.39 -1.10
CA LEU A 215 -11.60 -14.60 -1.24
C LEU A 215 -12.77 -14.39 -2.21
N SER A 216 -13.51 -13.28 -2.07
CA SER A 216 -14.62 -12.94 -2.98
C SER A 216 -14.15 -12.83 -4.44
N LEU A 217 -13.05 -12.12 -4.71
CA LEU A 217 -12.48 -12.03 -6.05
C LEU A 217 -12.04 -13.41 -6.56
N THR A 218 -11.51 -14.27 -5.70
CA THR A 218 -11.16 -15.64 -6.05
C THR A 218 -12.41 -16.45 -6.45
N LEU A 219 -13.50 -16.35 -5.70
CA LEU A 219 -14.76 -17.04 -6.02
C LEU A 219 -15.37 -16.53 -7.34
N PHE A 220 -15.28 -15.22 -7.62
CA PHE A 220 -15.68 -14.69 -8.92
C PHE A 220 -14.84 -15.24 -10.07
N LEU A 221 -13.52 -15.39 -9.89
CA LEU A 221 -12.64 -16.01 -10.90
C LEU A 221 -12.97 -17.49 -11.13
N ILE A 222 -13.37 -18.22 -10.08
CA ILE A 222 -13.87 -19.60 -10.17
C ILE A 222 -15.21 -19.67 -10.93
N LEU A 223 -16.09 -18.68 -10.69
CA LEU A 223 -17.40 -18.60 -11.34
C LEU A 223 -17.27 -18.39 -12.84
N SER A 224 -16.44 -17.43 -13.28
CA SER A 224 -16.29 -17.11 -14.70
C SER A 224 -15.04 -16.31 -15.04
N TYR A 225 -14.48 -16.55 -16.22
CA TYR A 225 -13.42 -15.71 -16.81
C TYR A 225 -13.92 -14.29 -17.17
N PHE A 226 -15.23 -14.08 -17.33
CA PHE A 226 -15.82 -12.75 -17.54
C PHE A 226 -15.64 -11.80 -16.34
N THR A 227 -15.22 -12.33 -15.19
CA THR A 227 -14.79 -11.57 -14.03
C THR A 227 -13.59 -10.67 -14.33
N ILE A 228 -12.68 -11.05 -15.23
CA ILE A 228 -11.49 -10.24 -15.55
C ILE A 228 -11.90 -8.87 -16.14
N PRO A 229 -12.74 -8.79 -17.19
CA PRO A 229 -13.33 -7.53 -17.63
C PRO A 229 -14.07 -6.75 -16.54
N ALA A 230 -14.78 -7.43 -15.63
CA ALA A 230 -15.48 -6.77 -14.54
C ALA A 230 -14.51 -6.11 -13.54
N ILE A 231 -13.42 -6.80 -13.17
CA ILE A 231 -12.34 -6.24 -12.35
C ILE A 231 -11.70 -5.03 -13.06
N ALA A 232 -11.48 -5.13 -14.38
CA ALA A 232 -10.97 -4.01 -15.17
C ALA A 232 -11.93 -2.81 -15.19
N LEU A 233 -13.25 -3.05 -15.21
CA LEU A 233 -14.24 -1.99 -15.09
C LEU A 233 -14.20 -1.31 -13.72
N VAL A 234 -14.11 -2.08 -12.64
CA VAL A 234 -13.95 -1.54 -11.26
C VAL A 234 -12.66 -0.71 -11.16
N TRP A 235 -11.57 -1.19 -11.76
CA TRP A 235 -10.32 -0.46 -11.86
C TRP A 235 -10.47 0.88 -12.61
N LEU A 236 -11.20 0.90 -13.74
CA LEU A 236 -11.47 2.13 -14.49
C LEU A 236 -12.30 3.12 -13.67
N VAL A 237 -13.30 2.65 -12.94
CA VAL A 237 -14.12 3.49 -12.04
C VAL A 237 -13.24 4.09 -10.93
N GLY A 238 -12.43 3.28 -10.26
CA GLY A 238 -11.51 3.74 -9.20
C GLY A 238 -10.46 4.72 -9.72
N THR A 239 -9.93 4.48 -10.93
CA THR A 239 -8.98 5.38 -11.59
C THR A 239 -9.67 6.70 -11.96
N THR A 240 -10.85 6.65 -12.56
CA THR A 240 -11.66 7.84 -12.91
C THR A 240 -11.97 8.66 -11.67
N TRP A 241 -12.33 8.01 -10.56
CA TRP A 241 -12.48 8.67 -9.27
C TRP A 241 -11.21 9.42 -8.88
N ALA A 242 -10.03 8.79 -8.94
CA ALA A 242 -8.76 9.46 -8.64
C ALA A 242 -8.45 10.65 -9.57
N PHE A 243 -8.91 10.62 -10.84
CA PHE A 243 -8.83 11.77 -11.74
C PHE A 243 -9.76 12.92 -11.34
N VAL A 244 -11.00 12.61 -10.94
CA VAL A 244 -11.99 13.60 -10.47
C VAL A 244 -11.50 14.28 -9.19
N GLU A 245 -10.80 13.56 -8.33
CA GLU A 245 -10.20 14.10 -7.11
C GLU A 245 -9.04 15.08 -7.33
N LYS A 246 -8.53 15.19 -8.57
CA LYS A 246 -7.43 16.11 -8.94
C LYS A 246 -6.20 15.97 -8.01
N THR A 247 -5.76 14.74 -7.76
CA THR A 247 -4.54 14.49 -6.96
C THR A 247 -3.32 15.21 -7.54
N ASN A 248 -2.47 15.76 -6.67
CA ASN A 248 -1.21 16.42 -7.02
C ASN A 248 -0.06 15.82 -6.19
N PHE A 249 0.22 14.53 -6.37
CA PHE A 249 1.23 13.83 -5.60
C PHE A 249 2.64 13.94 -6.23
N CYS A 250 2.70 14.04 -7.55
CA CYS A 250 3.93 13.97 -8.33
C CYS A 250 4.25 15.28 -9.05
N THR A 251 5.54 15.58 -9.19
CA THR A 251 6.03 16.76 -9.92
C THR A 251 5.82 16.68 -11.45
N SER A 252 5.71 15.46 -11.99
CA SER A 252 5.51 15.20 -13.41
C SER A 252 4.08 14.75 -13.70
N ARG A 253 3.47 15.29 -14.77
CA ARG A 253 2.13 14.91 -15.23
C ARG A 253 2.00 13.41 -15.54
N VAL A 254 3.02 12.83 -16.17
CA VAL A 254 3.01 11.39 -16.52
C VAL A 254 3.06 10.53 -15.26
N LEU A 255 3.86 10.93 -14.28
CA LEU A 255 3.97 10.19 -13.02
C LEU A 255 2.67 10.29 -12.21
N GLU A 256 1.99 11.44 -12.27
CA GLU A 256 0.65 11.61 -11.69
C GLU A 256 -0.40 10.71 -12.34
N TRP A 257 -0.34 10.50 -13.66
CA TRP A 257 -1.23 9.56 -14.35
C TRP A 257 -1.00 8.12 -13.91
N ILE A 258 0.28 7.71 -13.81
CA ILE A 258 0.64 6.38 -13.28
C ILE A 258 0.15 6.26 -11.83
N TYR A 259 0.33 7.28 -11.01
CA TYR A 259 -0.12 7.30 -9.62
C TYR A 259 -1.64 7.05 -9.52
N ARG A 260 -2.45 7.77 -10.29
CA ARG A 260 -3.90 7.59 -10.30
C ARG A 260 -4.32 6.19 -10.75
N ALA A 261 -3.61 5.61 -11.73
CA ALA A 261 -3.85 4.24 -12.16
C ALA A 261 -3.53 3.22 -11.05
N VAL A 262 -2.42 3.41 -10.32
CA VAL A 262 -2.05 2.57 -9.15
C VAL A 262 -3.08 2.70 -8.04
N VAL A 263 -3.54 3.92 -7.73
CA VAL A 263 -4.63 4.16 -6.78
C VAL A 263 -5.89 3.41 -7.20
N GLY A 264 -6.24 3.41 -8.49
CA GLY A 264 -7.33 2.61 -9.03
C GLY A 264 -7.17 1.12 -8.72
N VAL A 265 -5.96 0.56 -8.82
CA VAL A 265 -5.69 -0.85 -8.46
C VAL A 265 -5.87 -1.07 -6.96
N ILE A 266 -5.33 -0.18 -6.12
CA ILE A 266 -5.49 -0.28 -4.66
C ILE A 266 -6.98 -0.30 -4.29
N LEU A 267 -7.80 0.55 -4.92
CA LEU A 267 -9.24 0.62 -4.68
C LEU A 267 -10.00 -0.67 -5.00
N ILE A 268 -9.51 -1.52 -5.91
CA ILE A 268 -10.11 -2.85 -6.14
C ILE A 268 -10.11 -3.68 -4.85
N PHE A 269 -9.06 -3.54 -4.03
CA PHE A 269 -8.79 -4.41 -2.89
C PHE A 269 -9.03 -3.76 -1.53
N THR A 270 -8.78 -2.46 -1.38
CA THR A 270 -9.02 -1.75 -0.12
C THR A 270 -9.32 -0.27 -0.32
N PHE A 271 -10.06 0.31 0.63
CA PHE A 271 -10.24 1.75 0.65
C PHE A 271 -8.88 2.45 0.85
N PHE A 272 -8.52 3.28 -0.11
CA PHE A 272 -7.36 4.16 -0.08
C PHE A 272 -7.82 5.61 -0.02
N ASN A 273 -7.32 6.38 0.94
CA ASN A 273 -7.76 7.74 1.13
C ASN A 273 -7.07 8.70 0.14
N ILE A 274 -7.82 9.17 -0.85
CA ILE A 274 -7.32 10.05 -1.92
C ILE A 274 -7.49 11.53 -1.57
N ARG A 275 -8.64 11.89 -0.98
CA ARG A 275 -8.93 13.22 -0.41
C ARG A 275 -8.50 13.19 1.05
N GLY A 276 -7.37 13.66 1.52
CA GLY A 276 -7.03 13.63 2.97
C GLY A 276 -8.18 13.96 3.96
N GLN A 277 -9.13 14.85 3.60
CA GLN A 277 -10.31 15.26 4.37
C GLN A 277 -11.67 14.71 3.88
N ASN A 278 -12.69 14.83 4.75
CA ASN A 278 -14.10 14.52 4.48
C ASN A 278 -14.34 13.12 3.92
N THR A 279 -13.57 12.16 4.43
CA THR A 279 -13.53 10.78 3.92
C THR A 279 -14.74 9.95 4.30
N LYS A 280 -15.63 10.44 5.17
CA LYS A 280 -16.78 9.68 5.68
C LYS A 280 -17.66 9.17 4.55
N VAL A 281 -18.07 10.06 3.64
CA VAL A 281 -18.95 9.70 2.51
C VAL A 281 -18.26 8.72 1.55
N PRO A 282 -17.07 9.01 0.98
CA PRO A 282 -16.44 8.07 0.04
C PRO A 282 -16.10 6.72 0.70
N MET A 283 -15.73 6.72 1.98
CA MET A 283 -15.47 5.49 2.72
C MET A 283 -16.75 4.67 2.94
N THR A 284 -17.86 5.29 3.33
CA THR A 284 -19.14 4.60 3.48
C THR A 284 -19.60 4.02 2.15
N VAL A 285 -19.55 4.80 1.08
CA VAL A 285 -19.90 4.33 -0.28
C VAL A 285 -19.03 3.13 -0.67
N TYR A 286 -17.72 3.23 -0.48
CA TYR A 286 -16.78 2.14 -0.76
C TYR A 286 -17.14 0.85 -0.01
N TYR A 287 -17.37 0.94 1.30
CA TYR A 287 -17.65 -0.26 2.11
C TYR A 287 -19.01 -0.87 1.83
N ILE A 288 -20.02 -0.07 1.44
CA ILE A 288 -21.30 -0.61 0.96
C ILE A 288 -21.06 -1.45 -0.31
N PHE A 289 -20.41 -0.90 -1.32
CA PHE A 289 -20.09 -1.63 -2.55
C PHE A 289 -19.24 -2.88 -2.29
N SER A 290 -18.18 -2.74 -1.48
CA SER A 290 -17.27 -3.84 -1.16
C SER A 290 -17.99 -4.98 -0.44
N VAL A 291 -18.87 -4.69 0.53
CA VAL A 291 -19.65 -5.73 1.23
C VAL A 291 -20.65 -6.38 0.29
N THR A 292 -21.36 -5.61 -0.54
CA THR A 292 -22.31 -6.15 -1.53
C THR A 292 -21.61 -7.12 -2.49
N GLU A 293 -20.46 -6.74 -3.04
CA GLU A 293 -19.66 -7.60 -3.92
C GLU A 293 -19.11 -8.82 -3.18
N ASN A 294 -18.64 -8.65 -1.93
CA ASN A 294 -18.11 -9.75 -1.14
C ASN A 294 -19.18 -10.82 -0.84
N LEU A 295 -20.41 -10.39 -0.56
CA LEU A 295 -21.53 -11.30 -0.29
C LEU A 295 -22.13 -11.89 -1.56
N SER A 296 -22.13 -11.16 -2.69
CA SER A 296 -22.67 -11.67 -3.95
C SER A 296 -21.81 -12.77 -4.56
N ALA A 297 -20.48 -12.78 -4.33
CA ALA A 297 -19.58 -13.81 -4.85
C ALA A 297 -20.00 -15.25 -4.49
N PRO A 298 -20.16 -15.64 -3.20
CA PRO A 298 -20.62 -16.98 -2.86
C PRO A 298 -22.06 -17.25 -3.29
N ILE A 299 -22.96 -16.26 -3.24
CA ILE A 299 -24.35 -16.40 -3.66
C ILE A 299 -24.42 -16.74 -5.15
N LEU A 300 -23.72 -15.98 -5.99
CA LEU A 300 -23.67 -16.21 -7.43
C LEU A 300 -22.98 -17.55 -7.76
N LEU A 301 -21.95 -17.93 -7.01
CA LEU A 301 -21.30 -19.22 -7.19
C LEU A 301 -22.25 -20.40 -6.87
N ALA A 302 -23.02 -20.33 -5.78
CA ALA A 302 -24.06 -21.31 -5.47
C ALA A 302 -25.14 -21.40 -6.58
N LEU A 303 -25.64 -20.24 -7.03
CA LEU A 303 -26.74 -20.19 -8.00
C LEU A 303 -26.33 -20.63 -9.42
N LEU A 304 -25.12 -20.28 -9.87
CA LEU A 304 -24.69 -20.46 -11.26
C LEU A 304 -23.76 -21.67 -11.46
N LYS A 305 -23.09 -22.16 -10.41
CA LYS A 305 -22.21 -23.34 -10.43
C LYS A 305 -22.51 -24.22 -9.21
N PRO A 306 -23.73 -24.81 -9.11
CA PRO A 306 -24.19 -25.54 -7.91
C PRO A 306 -23.31 -26.75 -7.56
N GLU A 307 -22.58 -27.31 -8.52
CA GLU A 307 -21.56 -28.36 -8.28
C GLU A 307 -20.49 -27.91 -7.27
N SER A 308 -20.25 -26.61 -7.14
CA SER A 308 -19.30 -26.03 -6.18
C SER A 308 -19.76 -26.20 -4.73
N GLU A 309 -21.06 -26.37 -4.47
CA GLU A 309 -21.60 -26.54 -3.11
C GLU A 309 -21.09 -27.82 -2.44
N GLY A 310 -20.77 -28.84 -3.25
CA GLY A 310 -20.20 -30.10 -2.77
C GLY A 310 -18.71 -30.03 -2.42
N THR A 311 -18.04 -28.90 -2.63
CA THR A 311 -16.61 -28.76 -2.33
C THR A 311 -16.36 -28.47 -0.85
N ASP A 312 -15.33 -29.11 -0.27
CA ASP A 312 -14.98 -28.96 1.15
C ASP A 312 -14.69 -27.50 1.57
N TYR A 313 -14.30 -26.65 0.61
CA TYR A 313 -13.94 -25.26 0.88
C TYR A 313 -15.13 -24.30 0.87
N PHE A 314 -16.26 -24.66 0.26
CA PHE A 314 -17.35 -23.72 -0.04
C PHE A 314 -17.96 -23.14 1.24
N LEU A 315 -18.43 -24.01 2.15
CA LEU A 315 -19.03 -23.58 3.41
C LEU A 315 -18.04 -22.82 4.32
N PRO A 316 -16.80 -23.29 4.55
CA PRO A 316 -15.81 -22.52 5.32
C PRO A 316 -15.54 -21.13 4.76
N ILE A 317 -15.41 -20.98 3.44
CA ILE A 317 -15.15 -19.67 2.82
C ILE A 317 -16.35 -18.73 2.98
N ILE A 318 -17.58 -19.22 2.82
CA ILE A 318 -18.80 -18.42 3.02
C ILE A 318 -18.87 -17.87 4.43
N LEU A 319 -18.73 -18.76 5.42
CA LEU A 319 -18.76 -18.38 6.83
C LEU A 319 -17.65 -17.37 7.13
N PHE A 320 -16.44 -17.62 6.61
CA PHE A 320 -15.32 -16.70 6.78
C PHE A 320 -15.61 -15.33 6.17
N ILE A 321 -16.13 -15.25 4.94
CA ILE A 321 -16.48 -13.99 4.28
C ILE A 321 -17.51 -13.22 5.12
N LEU A 322 -18.57 -13.88 5.61
CA LEU A 322 -19.61 -13.25 6.43
C LEU A 322 -19.07 -12.70 7.76
N PHE A 323 -18.38 -13.55 8.53
CA PHE A 323 -17.85 -13.16 9.84
C PHE A 323 -16.72 -12.14 9.71
N SER A 324 -15.80 -12.34 8.77
CA SER A 324 -14.67 -11.43 8.55
C SER A 324 -15.14 -10.04 8.15
N ASN A 325 -16.08 -9.90 7.19
CA ASN A 325 -16.60 -8.58 6.82
C ASN A 325 -17.24 -7.88 8.03
N SER A 326 -18.04 -8.61 8.82
CA SER A 326 -18.70 -8.05 10.01
C SER A 326 -17.68 -7.57 11.05
N ILE A 327 -16.69 -8.40 11.37
CA ILE A 327 -15.60 -8.08 12.30
C ILE A 327 -14.77 -6.89 11.78
N GLY A 328 -14.45 -6.88 10.49
CA GLY A 328 -13.69 -5.80 9.85
C GLY A 328 -14.40 -4.44 9.94
N LEU A 329 -15.72 -4.41 9.71
CA LEU A 329 -16.54 -3.21 9.87
C LEU A 329 -16.65 -2.77 11.34
N ILE A 330 -16.71 -3.70 12.29
CA ILE A 330 -16.68 -3.37 13.73
C ILE A 330 -15.34 -2.70 14.08
N PHE A 331 -14.21 -3.27 13.67
CA PHE A 331 -12.89 -2.65 13.91
C PHE A 331 -12.75 -1.29 13.20
N LEU A 332 -13.29 -1.15 11.99
CA LEU A 332 -13.38 0.14 11.28
C LEU A 332 -14.15 1.17 12.12
N ALA A 333 -15.35 0.82 12.59
CA ALA A 333 -16.19 1.70 13.38
C ALA A 333 -15.52 2.09 14.70
N VAL A 334 -14.90 1.14 15.41
CA VAL A 334 -14.13 1.40 16.65
C VAL A 334 -12.96 2.33 16.37
N TYR A 335 -12.21 2.09 15.29
CA TYR A 335 -11.07 2.93 14.90
C TYR A 335 -11.49 4.37 14.62
N TYR A 336 -12.55 4.59 13.83
CA TYR A 336 -12.97 5.96 13.48
C TYR A 336 -13.79 6.65 14.59
N SER A 337 -14.54 5.92 15.42
CA SER A 337 -15.33 6.53 16.50
C SER A 337 -14.49 6.91 17.72
N ARG A 338 -13.62 6.00 18.18
CA ARG A 338 -12.85 6.19 19.42
C ARG A 338 -11.46 6.73 19.15
N LEU A 339 -10.79 6.20 18.13
CA LEU A 339 -9.36 6.45 17.98
C LEU A 339 -9.09 7.62 17.06
N HIS A 340 -9.85 7.82 15.97
CA HIS A 340 -9.62 8.94 15.06
C HIS A 340 -9.84 10.30 15.72
N HIS A 341 -10.86 10.46 16.57
CA HIS A 341 -11.14 11.72 17.27
C HIS A 341 -10.10 12.09 18.34
N HIS A 342 -9.51 11.13 19.05
CA HIS A 342 -8.40 11.40 19.97
C HIS A 342 -7.06 11.70 19.26
N VAL A 343 -7.02 11.48 17.96
CA VAL A 343 -5.83 11.48 17.11
C VAL A 343 -5.85 12.66 16.12
N HIS A 344 -7.00 13.34 15.96
CA HIS A 344 -7.19 14.55 15.15
C HIS A 344 -7.94 15.63 15.94
N PRO A 345 -7.26 16.45 16.77
CA PRO A 345 -7.84 17.72 17.17
C PRO A 345 -8.03 18.60 15.91
N PRO A 346 -9.15 19.33 15.77
CA PRO A 346 -9.36 20.19 14.61
C PRO A 346 -8.30 21.29 14.59
N VAL A 347 -7.56 21.38 13.47
CA VAL A 347 -6.69 22.52 13.19
C VAL A 347 -7.59 23.76 13.03
N PRO A 348 -7.32 24.88 13.72
CA PRO A 348 -8.13 26.08 13.62
C PRO A 348 -8.17 26.58 12.16
N PRO A 349 -9.28 27.19 11.70
CA PRO A 349 -9.40 27.74 10.35
C PRO A 349 -8.28 28.74 9.96
N SER A 350 -7.60 29.32 10.95
CA SER A 350 -6.52 30.31 10.79
C SER A 350 -5.17 29.74 10.33
N GLU A 351 -4.96 28.42 10.34
CA GLU A 351 -3.74 27.78 9.81
C GLU A 351 -3.93 27.22 8.38
N ARG A 352 -5.07 27.52 7.75
CA ARG A 352 -5.33 27.19 6.34
C ARG A 352 -4.59 28.17 5.45
N ILE A 353 -3.34 27.86 5.13
CA ILE A 353 -2.59 28.62 4.12
C ILE A 353 -3.22 28.34 2.76
N ALA A 354 -3.78 29.39 2.16
CA ALA A 354 -4.27 29.42 0.80
C ALA A 354 -3.10 29.41 -0.19
N ASP A 355 -3.18 28.54 -1.20
CA ASP A 355 -2.35 28.67 -2.39
C ASP A 355 -2.99 29.72 -3.29
N GLU A 356 -2.55 30.97 -3.16
CA GLU A 356 -2.93 32.07 -4.04
C GLU A 356 -1.79 32.37 -5.03
N VAL A 357 -2.15 32.41 -6.30
CA VAL A 357 -1.33 32.85 -7.43
C VAL A 357 -1.63 34.33 -7.58
N ASP A 358 -0.71 35.23 -7.16
CA ASP A 358 -0.42 36.55 -7.75
C ASP A 358 0.35 37.48 -6.78
N GLY A 359 1.58 37.85 -7.18
CA GLY A 359 2.22 39.16 -6.91
C GLY A 359 2.58 39.58 -5.48
N GLY A 360 3.88 39.54 -5.13
CA GLY A 360 4.48 40.43 -4.10
C GLY A 360 5.66 39.83 -3.33
N PRO A 361 6.75 40.59 -3.05
CA PRO A 361 7.93 40.04 -2.39
C PRO A 361 7.75 40.04 -0.88
N GLN A 362 7.49 38.88 -0.27
CA GLN A 362 7.56 38.73 1.19
C GLN A 362 8.41 37.53 1.61
N VAL A 363 9.57 37.89 2.18
CA VAL A 363 10.29 37.27 3.31
C VAL A 363 10.43 35.74 3.29
N LYS A 364 11.64 35.32 2.92
CA LYS A 364 12.24 34.00 3.08
C LYS A 364 12.08 33.46 4.52
N ASN A 365 11.10 32.60 4.75
CA ASN A 365 11.21 31.52 5.73
C ASN A 365 11.22 30.20 4.95
N VAL A 366 12.38 29.55 4.94
CA VAL A 366 12.67 28.34 4.14
C VAL A 366 11.88 27.16 4.73
N GLN A 367 10.63 27.03 4.31
CA GLN A 367 9.72 25.98 4.72
C GLN A 367 9.98 24.74 3.85
N LYS A 368 10.64 23.74 4.44
CA LYS A 368 10.95 22.46 3.79
C LYS A 368 9.65 21.70 3.51
N MET A 369 9.10 21.85 2.31
CA MET A 369 7.91 21.14 1.85
C MET A 369 8.25 19.66 1.69
N THR A 370 7.72 18.79 2.56
CA THR A 370 7.72 17.34 2.29
C THR A 370 6.71 17.06 1.18
N ARG A 371 6.94 16.08 0.30
CA ARG A 371 5.94 15.69 -0.73
C ARG A 371 4.58 15.31 -0.13
N PHE A 372 4.58 14.87 1.12
CA PHE A 372 3.35 14.60 1.88
C PHE A 372 2.57 15.86 2.27
N ASN A 373 3.19 17.05 2.33
CA ASN A 373 2.44 18.30 2.48
C ASN A 373 1.64 18.64 1.21
N HIS A 374 2.12 18.23 0.02
CA HIS A 374 1.29 18.26 -1.21
C HIS A 374 0.19 17.19 -1.19
N PHE A 375 0.42 16.07 -0.50
CA PHE A 375 -0.60 15.05 -0.26
C PHE A 375 -1.66 15.50 0.77
N LEU A 376 -1.37 16.52 1.61
CA LEU A 376 -2.13 16.87 2.81
C LEU A 376 -2.58 18.35 2.90
N GLN A 377 -2.54 19.11 1.81
CA GLN A 377 -3.49 20.21 1.56
C GLN A 377 -4.82 19.63 1.03
N ILE A 378 -5.52 18.84 1.85
CA ILE A 378 -5.69 17.37 1.81
C ILE A 378 -6.48 16.98 3.04
#